data_AF-A0AAV4QTW1-F1
#
_entry.id   AF-A0AAV4QTW1-F1
#
_cell.length_a   1.000
_cell.length_b   1.000
_cell.length_c   1.000
_cell.angle_alpha   90.00
_cell.angle_beta   90.00
_cell.angle_gamma   90.00
#
_symmetry.space_group_name_H-M   'P 1'
#
loop_
_entity.id
_entity.type
_entity.pdbx_description
1 polymer ?
#
loop_
_entity_poly.entity_id
_entity_poly.type
_entity_poly.pdbx_seq_one_letter_code
_entity_poly.pdbx_strand_id
1 'polypeptide(L)'
;MVVSLDSIISQAIEYKKINIPNGAALPSTKKVMSFIFVGDEAFALKKRPFPGNNLPKERRIFNYRLSRPRRCVENAFAAVCLHNFLKLADDNMPPLKRRYCPPGSSDTLSPDGDTILGSRR
;
A
#
# COMPACT_ATOMS: atom_id res chain seq x y z
N MET A 1 -7.92 -0.95 -5.56
CA MET A 1 -8.01 -0.90 -4.09
C MET A 1 -7.55 -2.24 -3.57
N VAL A 2 -6.58 -2.25 -2.67
CA VAL A 2 -6.00 -3.48 -2.08
C VAL A 2 -6.80 -3.83 -0.84
N VAL A 3 -7.28 -5.07 -0.79
CA VAL A 3 -8.18 -5.57 0.24
C VAL A 3 -7.65 -6.91 0.74
N SER A 4 -7.46 -7.04 2.05
CA SER A 4 -7.11 -8.30 2.73
C SER A 4 -8.39 -9.11 3.00
N LEU A 5 -8.36 -10.43 2.90
CA LEU A 5 -9.55 -11.29 3.06
C LEU A 5 -10.19 -11.22 4.44
N ASP A 6 -9.40 -10.99 5.50
CA ASP A 6 -9.89 -10.84 6.87
C ASP A 6 -10.33 -9.41 7.21
N SER A 7 -10.28 -8.50 6.24
CA SER A 7 -10.63 -7.10 6.42
C SER A 7 -12.15 -6.90 6.55
N ILE A 8 -12.54 -5.87 7.32
CA ILE A 8 -13.90 -5.30 7.32
C ILE A 8 -14.40 -5.03 5.89
N ILE A 9 -13.49 -4.64 4.98
CA ILE A 9 -13.82 -4.39 3.57
C ILE A 9 -14.18 -5.70 2.85
N SER A 10 -13.47 -6.81 3.10
CA SER A 10 -13.80 -8.11 2.51
C SER A 10 -15.14 -8.65 3.00
N GLN A 11 -15.41 -8.55 4.29
CA GLN A 11 -16.73 -8.86 4.85
C GLN A 11 -17.81 -7.98 4.21
N ALA A 12 -17.55 -6.68 4.07
CA ALA A 12 -18.50 -5.76 3.42
C ALA A 12 -18.73 -6.07 1.92
N ILE A 13 -17.74 -6.64 1.21
CA ILE A 13 -17.92 -7.15 -0.15
C ILE A 13 -18.79 -8.40 -0.15
N GLU A 14 -18.51 -9.36 0.73
CA GLU A 14 -19.25 -10.63 0.84
C GLU A 14 -20.73 -10.39 1.16
N TYR A 15 -21.01 -9.49 2.11
CA TYR A 15 -22.36 -9.07 2.48
C TYR A 15 -22.99 -8.06 1.50
N LYS A 16 -22.37 -7.78 0.36
CA LYS A 16 -22.82 -6.79 -0.66
C LYS A 16 -23.13 -5.40 -0.08
N LYS A 17 -22.45 -5.01 1.00
CA LYS A 17 -22.60 -3.70 1.65
C LYS A 17 -21.78 -2.61 0.96
N ILE A 18 -20.83 -2.97 0.09
CA ILE A 18 -20.10 -2.02 -0.76
C ILE A 18 -20.86 -1.81 -2.07
N ASN A 19 -21.16 -0.55 -2.39
CA ASN A 19 -21.77 -0.17 -3.65
C ASN A 19 -20.73 -0.16 -4.78
N ILE A 20 -20.44 -1.34 -5.33
CA ILE A 20 -19.51 -1.50 -6.45
C ILE A 20 -20.24 -1.07 -7.72
N PRO A 21 -19.71 -0.11 -8.49
CA PRO A 21 -20.34 0.30 -9.75
C PRO A 21 -20.46 -0.89 -10.70
N ASN A 22 -21.57 -0.92 -11.45
CA ASN A 22 -21.75 -1.89 -12.53
C ASN A 22 -20.63 -1.78 -13.55
N GLY A 23 -20.35 -2.88 -14.25
CA GLY A 23 -19.28 -2.94 -15.25
C GLY A 23 -19.37 -1.79 -16.25
N ALA A 24 -18.23 -1.16 -16.53
CA ALA A 24 -18.14 -0.03 -17.45
C ALA A 24 -17.53 -0.48 -18.79
N ALA A 25 -17.97 0.13 -19.88
CA ALA A 25 -17.32 -0.08 -21.18
C ALA A 25 -15.90 0.50 -21.14
N LEU A 26 -14.93 -0.26 -21.64
CA LEU A 26 -13.57 0.25 -21.77
C LEU A 26 -13.51 1.40 -22.78
N PRO A 27 -12.65 2.42 -22.55
CA PRO A 27 -12.47 3.51 -23.50
C PRO A 27 -12.22 2.98 -24.91
N SER A 28 -12.99 3.48 -25.88
CA SER A 28 -12.90 3.12 -27.30
C SER A 28 -13.28 1.67 -27.67
N THR A 29 -13.99 0.94 -26.81
CA THR A 29 -14.52 -0.40 -27.16
C THR A 29 -15.94 -0.62 -26.65
N LYS A 30 -16.68 -1.56 -27.27
CA LYS A 30 -18.00 -2.03 -26.77
C LYS A 30 -17.87 -3.08 -25.66
N LYS A 31 -16.65 -3.39 -25.21
CA LYS A 31 -16.42 -4.44 -24.22
C LYS A 31 -16.68 -3.89 -22.82
N VAL A 32 -17.75 -4.36 -22.20
CA VAL A 32 -18.08 -4.09 -20.80
C VAL A 32 -17.17 -4.93 -19.92
N MET A 33 -16.49 -4.30 -18.96
CA MET A 33 -15.69 -5.00 -17.95
C MET A 33 -16.15 -4.64 -16.56
N SER A 34 -16.30 -5.66 -15.71
CA SER A 34 -16.57 -5.50 -14.28
C SER A 34 -15.33 -4.93 -13.58
N PHE A 35 -15.58 -4.11 -12.55
CA PHE A 35 -14.51 -3.67 -11.65
C PHE A 35 -14.04 -4.87 -10.82
N ILE A 36 -12.71 -5.05 -10.76
CA ILE A 36 -12.08 -6.09 -9.94
C ILE A 36 -11.32 -5.46 -8.78
N PHE A 37 -11.47 -6.02 -7.59
CA PHE A 37 -10.58 -5.72 -6.48
C PHE A 37 -9.28 -6.49 -6.68
N VAL A 38 -8.16 -5.84 -6.42
CA VAL A 38 -6.84 -6.47 -6.48
C VAL A 38 -6.40 -6.61 -5.04
N GLY A 39 -6.75 -7.74 -4.41
CA GLY A 39 -6.38 -8.06 -3.04
C GLY A 39 -4.93 -8.49 -2.92
N ASP A 40 -4.38 -8.31 -1.73
CA ASP A 40 -3.11 -8.91 -1.31
C ASP A 40 -3.43 -9.87 -0.16
N GLU A 41 -3.20 -11.16 -0.38
CA GLU A 41 -3.36 -12.21 0.64
C GLU A 41 -2.03 -12.45 1.40
N ALA A 42 -1.12 -11.46 1.39
CA ALA A 42 0.29 -11.54 1.78
C ALA A 42 1.22 -12.19 0.72
N PHE A 43 0.96 -11.90 -0.56
CA PHE A 43 1.63 -12.34 -1.79
C PHE A 43 1.29 -13.74 -2.34
N ALA A 44 0.35 -13.81 -3.30
CA ALA A 44 0.48 -14.72 -4.46
C ALA A 44 -0.43 -14.39 -5.67
N LEU A 45 0.12 -13.80 -6.72
CA LEU A 45 -0.02 -14.42 -8.04
C LEU A 45 1.31 -15.09 -8.34
N LYS A 46 1.36 -16.42 -8.17
CA LYS A 46 2.59 -17.23 -8.22
C LYS A 46 3.37 -17.12 -9.54
N LYS A 47 2.80 -16.54 -10.60
CA LYS A 47 3.50 -16.27 -11.87
C LYS A 47 2.95 -15.00 -12.55
N ARG A 48 3.87 -14.21 -13.11
CA ARG A 48 3.55 -13.17 -14.12
C ARG A 48 2.72 -13.84 -15.22
N PRO A 49 1.47 -13.40 -15.50
CA PRO A 49 0.54 -14.11 -16.39
C PRO A 49 1.13 -14.43 -17.77
N PHE A 50 2.02 -13.56 -18.26
CA PHE A 50 2.89 -13.87 -19.40
C PHE A 50 4.36 -13.84 -18.96
N PRO A 51 5.01 -14.99 -18.77
CA PRO A 51 6.45 -15.08 -18.48
C PRO A 51 7.29 -14.85 -19.74
N GLY A 52 8.55 -14.42 -19.57
CA GLY A 52 9.50 -14.19 -20.66
C GLY A 52 9.74 -12.71 -21.00
N ASN A 53 10.87 -12.45 -21.68
CA ASN A 53 11.33 -11.10 -22.01
C ASN A 53 10.91 -10.64 -23.42
N ASN A 54 10.80 -11.58 -24.37
CA ASN A 54 10.30 -11.31 -25.73
C ASN A 54 8.79 -11.55 -25.84
N LEU A 55 8.02 -10.65 -25.23
CA LEU A 55 6.57 -10.66 -25.31
C LEU A 55 6.06 -9.63 -26.33
N PRO A 56 4.97 -9.95 -27.07
CA PRO A 56 4.23 -8.97 -27.85
C PRO A 56 3.85 -7.74 -27.02
N LYS A 57 3.77 -6.57 -27.66
CA LYS A 57 3.54 -5.25 -27.02
C LYS A 57 2.37 -5.29 -26.03
N GLU A 58 1.25 -5.91 -26.41
CA GLU A 58 0.04 -6.01 -25.59
C GLU A 58 0.28 -6.77 -24.28
N ARG A 59 0.96 -7.93 -24.34
CA ARG A 59 1.30 -8.75 -23.17
C ARG A 59 2.31 -8.04 -22.25
N ARG A 60 3.21 -7.23 -22.81
CA ARG A 60 4.11 -6.35 -22.03
C ARG A 60 3.32 -5.28 -21.28
N ILE A 61 2.41 -4.59 -21.96
CA ILE A 61 1.57 -3.54 -21.36
C ILE A 61 0.69 -4.12 -20.26
N PHE A 62 0.07 -5.28 -20.50
CA PHE A 62 -0.76 -5.96 -19.50
C PHE A 62 0.03 -6.29 -18.24
N ASN A 63 1.18 -6.96 -18.40
CA ASN A 63 2.05 -7.28 -17.27
C ASN A 63 2.54 -6.04 -16.52
N TYR A 64 2.94 -4.98 -17.24
CA TYR A 64 3.37 -3.73 -16.62
C TYR A 64 2.25 -3.09 -15.78
N ARG A 65 1.02 -3.05 -16.32
CA ARG A 65 -0.15 -2.53 -15.61
C ARG A 65 -0.46 -3.37 -14.37
N LEU A 66 -0.36 -4.69 -14.46
CA LEU A 66 -0.57 -5.60 -13.34
C LEU A 66 0.51 -5.43 -12.25
N SER A 67 1.76 -5.16 -12.63
CA SER A 67 2.84 -4.92 -11.68
C SER A 67 2.77 -3.55 -10.98
N ARG A 68 2.07 -2.55 -11.53
CA ARG A 68 2.03 -1.20 -10.96
C ARG A 68 1.46 -1.14 -9.54
N PRO A 69 0.27 -1.71 -9.24
CA PRO A 69 -0.26 -1.73 -7.88
C PRO A 69 0.68 -2.41 -6.89
N ARG A 70 1.29 -3.55 -7.29
CA ARG A 70 2.24 -4.29 -6.46
C ARG A 70 3.45 -3.44 -6.08
N ARG A 71 4.05 -2.74 -7.04
CA ARG A 71 5.17 -1.82 -6.78
C ARG A 71 4.79 -0.69 -5.82
N CYS A 72 3.58 -0.15 -5.92
CA CYS A 72 3.12 0.88 -4.99
C CYS A 72 3.04 0.34 -3.56
N VAL A 73 2.50 -0.87 -3.39
CA VAL A 73 2.41 -1.55 -2.07
C VAL A 73 3.82 -1.83 -1.51
N GLU A 74 4.69 -2.45 -2.30
CA GLU A 74 6.07 -2.75 -1.89
C GLU A 74 6.84 -1.48 -1.50
N ASN A 75 6.72 -0.40 -2.29
CA ASN A 75 7.35 0.88 -1.99
C ASN A 75 6.81 1.51 -0.69
N ALA A 76 5.51 1.41 -0.42
CA ALA A 76 4.92 1.92 0.81
C ALA A 76 5.44 1.15 2.04
N PHE A 77 5.47 -0.17 1.97
CA PHE A 77 6.06 -1.00 3.03
C PHE A 77 7.54 -0.71 3.23
N ALA A 78 8.31 -0.62 2.15
CA ALA A 78 9.73 -0.29 2.22
C ALA A 78 9.96 1.08 2.89
N ALA A 79 9.13 2.09 2.60
CA ALA A 79 9.21 3.40 3.23
C ALA A 79 8.94 3.33 4.75
N VAL A 80 7.94 2.56 5.19
CA VAL A 80 7.64 2.39 6.62
C VAL A 80 8.76 1.63 7.34
N CYS A 81 9.25 0.53 6.74
CA CYS A 81 10.38 -0.22 7.30
C CYS A 81 11.65 0.63 7.41
N LEU A 82 11.95 1.42 6.36
CA LEU A 82 13.08 2.35 6.38
C LEU A 82 12.90 3.41 7.45
N HIS A 83 11.70 3.98 7.60
CA HIS A 83 11.40 4.93 8.65
C HIS A 83 11.67 4.37 10.04
N ASN A 84 11.14 3.17 10.33
CA ASN A 84 11.32 2.51 11.61
C ASN A 84 12.80 2.19 11.87
N PHE A 85 13.53 1.72 10.87
CA PHE A 85 14.96 1.46 10.97
C PHE A 85 15.75 2.73 11.29
N LEU A 86 15.49 3.82 10.57
CA LEU A 86 16.18 5.09 10.77
C LEU A 86 15.83 5.72 12.13
N LYS A 87 14.57 5.63 12.57
CA LYS A 87 14.16 6.03 13.93
C LYS A 87 14.94 5.28 15.00
N LEU A 88 14.95 3.94 14.94
CA LEU A 88 15.67 3.11 15.91
C LEU A 88 17.17 3.41 15.91
N ALA A 89 17.77 3.58 14.73
CA ALA A 89 19.18 3.93 14.62
C ALA A 89 19.48 5.30 15.24
N ASP A 90 18.61 6.29 15.04
CA ASP A 90 18.74 7.65 15.59
C ASP A 90 18.53 7.65 17.12
N ASP A 91 17.54 6.91 17.64
CA ASP A 91 17.27 6.79 19.08
C ASP A 91 18.45 6.17 19.84
N ASN A 92 19.20 5.26 19.22
CA ASN A 92 20.41 4.68 19.78
C ASN A 92 21.61 5.64 19.82
N MET A 93 21.53 6.80 19.17
CA MET A 93 22.58 7.83 19.24
C MET A 93 22.38 8.76 20.45
N PRO A 94 23.47 9.36 20.97
CA PRO A 94 23.37 10.43 21.97
C PRO A 94 22.45 11.55 21.48
N PRO A 95 21.63 12.16 22.36
CA PRO A 95 20.62 13.15 21.96
C PRO A 95 21.13 14.28 21.06
N LEU A 96 22.36 14.75 21.27
CA LEU A 96 22.98 15.83 20.49
C LEU A 96 23.31 15.45 19.03
N LYS A 97 23.35 14.15 18.71
CA LYS A 97 23.69 13.65 17.37
C LYS A 97 22.47 13.19 16.56
N ARG A 98 21.29 13.11 17.18
CA ARG A 98 20.03 12.69 16.55
C ARG A 98 19.59 13.71 15.50
N ARG A 99 19.35 13.24 14.27
CA ARG A 99 18.99 14.08 13.11
C ARG A 99 17.77 13.60 12.34
N TYR A 100 17.40 12.33 12.47
CA TYR A 100 16.37 11.74 11.61
C TYR A 100 14.99 12.30 11.94
N CYS A 101 14.69 12.50 13.22
CA CYS A 101 13.42 13.08 13.65
C CYS A 101 13.64 14.20 14.66
N PRO A 102 13.72 15.46 14.18
CA PRO A 102 14.01 16.59 15.04
C PRO A 102 12.87 16.80 16.07
N PRO A 103 13.18 17.43 17.22
CA PRO A 103 12.15 17.86 18.15
C PRO A 103 11.07 18.70 17.44
N GLY A 104 9.79 18.49 17.77
CA GLY A 104 8.66 19.10 17.05
C GLY A 104 8.07 18.24 15.93
N SER A 105 8.75 17.16 15.50
CA SER A 105 8.31 16.34 14.35
C SER A 105 7.37 15.18 14.70
N SER A 106 7.15 14.93 15.99
CA SER A 106 6.27 13.86 16.45
C SER A 106 5.57 14.33 17.72
N ASP A 107 4.24 14.27 17.72
CA ASP A 107 3.43 14.53 18.90
C ASP A 107 3.36 13.27 19.75
N THR A 108 3.31 13.45 21.07
CA THR A 108 3.06 12.34 22.00
C THR A 108 1.73 12.56 22.70
N LEU A 109 1.04 11.48 23.03
CA LEU A 109 -0.16 11.55 23.86
C LEU A 109 0.25 11.35 25.32
N SER A 110 -0.17 12.28 26.17
CA SER A 110 -0.16 12.11 27.62
C SER A 110 -1.08 10.94 28.01
N PRO A 111 -0.82 10.25 29.14
CA PRO A 111 -1.77 9.29 29.71
C PRO A 111 -3.20 9.82 29.88
N ASP A 112 -3.35 11.14 30.05
CA ASP A 112 -4.63 11.82 30.23
C ASP A 112 -5.36 12.16 28.91
N GLY A 113 -4.75 11.82 27.75
CA GLY A 113 -5.34 12.05 26.42
C GLY A 113 -4.97 13.39 25.78
N ASP A 114 -4.20 14.23 26.46
CA ASP A 114 -3.71 15.49 25.92
C ASP A 114 -2.55 15.29 24.93
N THR A 115 -2.55 16.06 23.84
CA THR A 115 -1.45 16.09 22.87
C THR A 115 -0.28 16.92 23.41
N ILE A 116 0.82 16.26 23.73
CA ILE A 116 2.11 16.89 24.05
C ILE A 116 2.82 17.20 22.73
N LEU A 117 2.80 18.47 22.37
CA LEU A 117 3.38 18.97 21.13
C LEU A 117 4.90 18.78 21.13
N GLY A 118 5.41 18.01 20.17
CA GLY A 118 6.82 18.08 19.78
C GLY A 118 7.89 17.66 20.79
N SER A 119 7.57 16.94 21.86
CA SER A 119 8.56 16.47 22.84
C SER A 119 9.49 15.40 22.26
N ARG A 120 10.79 15.45 22.61
CA ARG A 120 11.70 14.33 22.37
C ARG A 120 11.33 13.18 23.31
N ARG A 121 11.36 11.95 22.80
CA ARG A 121 11.48 10.75 23.64
C ARG A 121 12.86 10.68 24.29
#